data_AF-A0A7V2F3P6-F1
#
_entry.id   AF-A0A7V2F3P6-F1
#
_cell.length_a   1.000
_cell.length_b   1.000
_cell.length_c   1.000
_cell.angle_alpha   90.00
_cell.angle_beta   90.00
_cell.angle_gamma   90.00
#
_symmetry.space_group_name_H-M   'P 1'
#
loop_
_entity.id
_entity.type
_entity.pdbx_description
1 polymer ?
#
loop_
_entity_poly.entity_id
_entity_poly.type
_entity_poly.pdbx_seq_one_letter_code
_entity_poly.pdbx_strand_id
1 'polypeptide(L)'
;MKRFFALTALVLLLAVSCSNEDVVDPLDASGSASFSLDPEYIAAEIVAETGWPDADGQLRTPEGCGNLIDVQREDVFPGIAHYSYLIKTGEGEYDCIKLHRVVRETSPFKPIRTCKNLFIQHGDGVGFEGVFLYGTVAPSVPGDHAFAIYLAQNDIDVWGDRPELDPRASGSD
;
A
#
# COMPACT_ATOMS: atom_id res chain seq x y z
N MET A 1 -55.57 -11.37 13.64
CA MET A 1 -55.44 -11.59 12.19
C MET A 1 -54.40 -10.66 11.52
N LYS A 2 -54.35 -9.35 11.80
CA LYS A 2 -53.35 -8.42 11.22
C LYS A 2 -51.87 -8.73 11.55
N ARG A 3 -51.59 -9.32 12.72
CA ARG A 3 -50.21 -9.67 13.15
C ARG A 3 -49.62 -10.89 12.43
N PHE A 4 -50.46 -11.80 11.93
CA PHE A 4 -50.00 -12.97 11.16
C PHE A 4 -49.59 -12.58 9.73
N PHE A 5 -50.29 -11.60 9.12
CA PHE A 5 -49.96 -11.09 7.78
C PHE A 5 -48.63 -10.32 7.72
N ALA A 6 -48.26 -9.62 8.80
CA ALA A 6 -47.01 -8.88 8.86
C ALA A 6 -45.78 -9.82 8.95
N LEU A 7 -45.92 -10.93 9.69
CA LEU A 7 -44.87 -11.94 9.83
C LEU A 7 -44.65 -12.74 8.54
N THR A 8 -45.71 -13.09 7.82
CA THR A 8 -45.57 -13.76 6.51
C THR A 8 -44.97 -12.85 5.44
N ALA A 9 -45.31 -11.56 5.43
CA ALA A 9 -44.70 -10.60 4.50
C ALA A 9 -43.19 -10.40 4.77
N LEU A 10 -42.77 -10.38 6.04
CA LEU A 10 -41.35 -10.25 6.41
C LEU A 10 -40.53 -11.50 6.05
N VAL A 11 -41.10 -12.70 6.21
CA VAL A 11 -40.44 -13.96 5.83
C VAL A 11 -40.31 -14.09 4.30
N LEU A 12 -41.30 -13.60 3.54
CA LEU A 12 -41.23 -13.55 2.07
C LEU A 12 -40.20 -12.53 1.57
N LEU A 13 -40.00 -11.41 2.27
CA LEU A 13 -38.95 -10.44 1.94
C LEU A 13 -37.53 -10.96 2.21
N LEU A 14 -37.35 -11.82 3.23
CA LEU A 14 -36.05 -12.44 3.53
C LEU A 14 -35.68 -13.58 2.56
N ALA A 15 -36.67 -14.23 1.93
CA ALA A 15 -36.42 -15.32 0.98
C ALA A 15 -36.03 -14.86 -0.43
N VAL A 16 -36.24 -13.57 -0.77
CA VAL A 16 -35.91 -12.99 -2.09
C VAL A 16 -34.48 -12.45 -2.16
N SER A 17 -33.74 -12.41 -1.04
CA SER A 17 -32.36 -11.89 -0.99
C SER A 17 -31.27 -12.95 -1.17
N CYS A 18 -31.61 -14.17 -1.58
CA CYS A 18 -30.62 -15.13 -2.08
C CYS A 18 -30.54 -15.02 -3.60
N SER A 19 -30.03 -13.89 -4.10
CA SER A 19 -29.46 -13.88 -5.45
C SER A 19 -28.18 -14.70 -5.35
N ASN A 20 -28.06 -15.75 -6.15
CA ASN A 20 -26.79 -16.45 -6.31
C ASN A 20 -25.74 -15.41 -6.66
N GLU A 21 -24.73 -15.27 -5.79
CA GLU A 21 -23.49 -14.64 -6.18
C GLU A 21 -22.91 -15.55 -7.25
N ASP A 22 -22.88 -15.08 -8.50
CA ASP A 22 -22.12 -15.76 -9.54
C ASP A 22 -20.68 -15.85 -9.01
N VAL A 23 -20.26 -17.07 -8.69
CA VAL A 23 -18.87 -17.35 -8.35
C VAL A 23 -18.08 -17.00 -9.59
N VAL A 24 -17.45 -15.82 -9.57
CA VAL A 24 -16.44 -15.45 -10.55
C VAL A 24 -15.33 -16.48 -10.42
N ASP A 25 -15.27 -17.43 -11.34
CA ASP A 25 -14.14 -18.34 -11.44
C ASP A 25 -12.93 -17.49 -11.87
N PRO A 26 -11.90 -17.33 -11.01
CA PRO A 26 -10.73 -16.52 -11.34
C PRO A 26 -9.95 -17.07 -12.55
N LEU A 27 -10.29 -18.27 -13.04
CA LEU A 27 -9.67 -18.90 -14.19
C LEU A 27 -10.38 -18.62 -15.53
N ASP A 28 -11.57 -18.01 -15.52
CA ASP A 28 -12.35 -17.74 -16.75
C ASP A 28 -12.00 -16.39 -17.44
N ALA A 29 -10.92 -15.73 -17.01
CA ALA A 29 -10.33 -14.60 -17.73
C ALA A 29 -9.59 -15.09 -19.00
N SER A 30 -10.36 -15.55 -19.99
CA SER A 30 -9.85 -15.88 -21.31
C SER A 30 -9.54 -14.61 -22.11
N GLY A 31 -8.28 -14.17 -22.03
CA GLY A 31 -7.68 -13.28 -23.04
C GLY A 31 -7.31 -11.87 -22.58
N SER A 32 -6.59 -11.71 -21.47
CA SER A 32 -5.76 -10.52 -21.27
C SER A 32 -4.33 -10.80 -21.71
N ALA A 33 -3.64 -9.80 -22.23
CA ALA A 33 -2.19 -9.87 -22.32
C ALA A 33 -1.66 -10.17 -20.91
N SER A 34 -0.67 -11.05 -20.79
CA SER A 34 -0.12 -11.38 -19.47
C SER A 34 0.54 -10.14 -18.90
N PHE A 35 -0.15 -9.43 -18.01
CA PHE A 35 0.48 -8.47 -17.13
C PHE A 35 1.49 -9.25 -16.29
N SER A 36 2.76 -9.09 -16.63
CA SER A 36 3.86 -9.74 -15.95
C SER A 36 4.41 -8.77 -14.91
N LEU A 37 4.10 -9.02 -13.64
CA LEU A 37 4.70 -8.30 -12.54
C LEU A 37 5.97 -9.05 -12.10
N ASP A 38 7.12 -8.43 -12.26
CA ASP A 38 8.41 -8.94 -11.79
C ASP A 38 8.83 -8.11 -10.56
N PRO A 39 8.75 -8.67 -9.33
CA PRO A 39 9.09 -7.93 -8.12
C PRO A 39 10.54 -7.45 -8.09
N GLU A 40 11.47 -8.20 -8.66
CA GLU A 40 12.88 -7.83 -8.74
C GLU A 40 13.08 -6.58 -9.63
N TYR A 41 12.32 -6.45 -10.72
CA TYR A 41 12.33 -5.23 -11.54
C TYR A 41 11.73 -4.03 -10.83
N ILE A 42 10.63 -4.19 -10.10
CA ILE A 42 10.06 -3.10 -9.30
C ILE A 42 11.05 -2.65 -8.22
N ALA A 43 11.72 -3.61 -7.54
CA ALA A 43 12.75 -3.30 -6.57
C ALA A 43 13.93 -2.53 -7.22
N ALA A 44 14.35 -2.92 -8.42
CA ALA A 44 15.38 -2.22 -9.18
C ALA A 44 14.95 -0.81 -9.59
N GLU A 45 13.70 -0.60 -10.00
CA GLU A 45 13.11 0.71 -10.30
C GLU A 45 13.08 1.60 -9.06
N ILE A 46 12.62 1.08 -7.91
CA ILE A 46 12.62 1.83 -6.65
C ILE A 46 14.04 2.27 -6.29
N VAL A 47 15.01 1.37 -6.37
CA VAL A 47 16.42 1.69 -6.05
C VAL A 47 16.98 2.72 -7.02
N ALA A 48 16.66 2.62 -8.32
CA ALA A 48 17.09 3.58 -9.33
C ALA A 48 16.49 4.97 -9.10
N GLU A 49 15.17 5.06 -8.90
CA GLU A 49 14.45 6.33 -8.70
C GLU A 49 14.81 7.01 -7.37
N THR A 50 15.06 6.23 -6.31
CA THR A 50 15.45 6.78 -5.00
C THR A 50 16.94 7.10 -4.88
N GLY A 51 17.77 6.63 -5.82
CA GLY A 51 19.21 6.79 -5.79
C GLY A 51 19.90 5.99 -4.66
N TRP A 52 19.24 4.97 -4.13
CA TRP A 52 19.84 4.11 -3.11
C TRP A 52 21.00 3.31 -3.69
N PRO A 53 22.03 3.00 -2.88
CA PRO A 53 23.13 2.17 -3.35
C PRO A 53 22.65 0.74 -3.58
N ASP A 54 22.79 0.23 -4.81
CA ASP A 54 22.74 -1.20 -5.07
C ASP A 54 23.89 -1.87 -4.31
N ALA A 55 23.54 -2.53 -3.21
CA ALA A 55 24.51 -3.08 -2.27
C ALA A 55 25.32 -4.22 -2.89
N ASP A 56 24.68 -5.01 -3.75
CA ASP A 56 25.22 -6.26 -4.27
C ASP A 56 25.58 -6.16 -5.76
N GLY A 57 25.21 -5.05 -6.42
CA GLY A 57 25.45 -4.83 -7.86
C GLY A 57 24.65 -5.79 -8.73
N GLN A 58 23.55 -6.34 -8.21
CA GLN A 58 22.76 -7.40 -8.84
C GLN A 58 21.46 -6.88 -9.42
N LEU A 59 21.06 -5.65 -9.09
CA LEU A 59 19.80 -5.10 -9.57
C LEU A 59 19.90 -4.80 -11.05
N ARG A 60 18.92 -5.32 -11.80
CA ARG A 60 18.79 -5.09 -13.23
C ARG A 60 17.57 -4.23 -13.45
N THR A 61 17.78 -2.97 -13.79
CA THR A 61 16.68 -2.10 -14.20
C THR A 61 16.29 -2.47 -15.63
N PRO A 62 15.04 -2.84 -15.91
CA PRO A 62 14.61 -3.15 -17.27
C PRO A 62 14.68 -1.91 -18.16
N GLU A 63 14.95 -2.12 -19.45
CA GLU A 63 14.81 -1.08 -20.47
C GLU A 63 13.32 -0.93 -20.82
N GLY A 64 12.65 0.12 -20.35
CA GLY A 64 11.23 0.37 -20.67
C GLY A 64 10.48 1.21 -19.64
N CYS A 65 9.16 1.35 -19.85
CA CYS A 65 8.26 1.92 -18.86
C CYS A 65 7.98 0.87 -17.78
N GLY A 66 8.35 1.19 -16.55
CA GLY A 66 8.19 0.34 -15.39
C GLY A 66 6.78 0.24 -14.81
N ASN A 67 6.66 -0.51 -13.74
CA ASN A 67 5.44 -0.62 -12.94
C ASN A 67 5.35 0.46 -11.85
N LEU A 68 6.46 1.12 -11.54
CA LEU A 68 6.52 2.24 -10.62
C LEU A 68 5.93 3.51 -11.27
N ILE A 69 4.80 3.98 -10.73
CA ILE A 69 4.07 5.15 -11.23
C ILE A 69 4.59 6.43 -10.58
N ASP A 70 4.79 6.42 -9.26
CA ASP A 70 5.18 7.59 -8.49
C ASP A 70 6.05 7.21 -7.28
N VAL A 71 6.94 8.12 -6.91
CA VAL A 71 7.85 7.99 -5.77
C VAL A 71 7.85 9.29 -4.98
N GLN A 72 7.48 9.21 -3.71
CA GLN A 72 7.49 10.35 -2.80
C GLN A 72 8.38 10.05 -1.60
N ARG A 73 9.00 11.11 -1.06
CA ARG A 73 9.75 11.06 0.21
C ARG A 73 9.41 12.29 1.04
N GLU A 74 9.09 12.08 2.30
CA GLU A 74 8.89 13.14 3.29
C GLU A 74 9.67 12.86 4.59
N ASP A 75 10.09 13.92 5.26
CA ASP A 75 10.68 13.83 6.60
C ASP A 75 9.54 13.84 7.64
N VAL A 76 9.29 12.69 8.28
CA VAL A 76 8.19 12.54 9.25
C VAL A 76 8.62 12.77 10.69
N PHE A 77 9.92 12.64 10.96
CA PHE A 77 10.54 12.93 12.24
C PHE A 77 12.04 13.19 12.02
N PRO A 78 12.75 13.94 12.89
CA PRO A 78 14.20 14.12 12.75
C PRO A 78 14.97 12.82 12.52
N GLY A 79 15.57 12.69 11.34
CA GLY A 79 16.34 11.51 10.92
C GLY A 79 15.50 10.29 10.51
N ILE A 80 14.18 10.40 10.42
CA ILE A 80 13.28 9.36 9.94
C ILE A 80 12.53 9.87 8.71
N ALA A 81 12.63 9.12 7.61
CA ALA A 81 11.93 9.41 6.38
C ALA A 81 10.81 8.41 6.14
N HIS A 82 9.71 8.89 5.56
CA HIS A 82 8.67 8.08 4.96
C HIS A 82 8.81 8.17 3.45
N TYR A 83 8.95 7.02 2.81
CA TYR A 83 8.85 6.88 1.38
C TYR A 83 7.53 6.22 1.03
N SER A 84 6.91 6.69 -0.06
CA SER A 84 5.76 6.00 -0.65
C SER A 84 5.98 5.77 -2.14
N TYR A 85 5.57 4.61 -2.60
CA TYR A 85 5.74 4.12 -3.97
C TYR A 85 4.38 3.72 -4.51
N LEU A 86 3.89 4.40 -5.54
CA LEU A 86 2.68 3.96 -6.24
C LEU A 86 3.07 2.95 -7.32
N ILE A 87 2.58 1.73 -7.21
CA ILE A 87 2.99 0.60 -8.05
C ILE A 87 1.75 0.06 -8.77
N LYS A 88 1.82 -0.04 -10.10
CA LYS A 88 0.81 -0.72 -10.91
C LYS A 88 0.96 -2.24 -10.77
N THR A 89 -0.12 -2.92 -10.40
CA THR A 89 -0.17 -4.36 -10.13
C THR A 89 -1.08 -5.16 -11.06
N GLY A 90 -1.75 -4.50 -12.01
CA GLY A 90 -2.59 -5.13 -13.03
C GLY A 90 -2.90 -4.17 -14.18
N GLU A 91 -3.73 -4.60 -15.14
CA GLU A 91 -4.09 -3.77 -16.30
C GLU A 91 -5.13 -2.69 -15.97
N GLY A 92 -5.99 -2.98 -14.98
CA GLY A 92 -7.09 -2.13 -14.56
C GLY A 92 -6.63 -0.76 -14.08
N GLU A 93 -7.57 0.18 -14.15
CA GLU A 93 -7.34 1.57 -13.72
C GLU A 93 -6.97 1.67 -12.23
N TYR A 94 -7.54 0.79 -11.40
CA TYR A 94 -7.37 0.75 -9.95
C TYR A 94 -6.49 -0.41 -9.49
N ASP A 95 -5.84 -1.11 -10.43
CA ASP A 95 -4.92 -2.20 -10.10
C ASP A 95 -3.58 -1.59 -9.68
N CYS A 96 -3.59 -0.88 -8.55
CA CYS A 96 -2.45 -0.15 -8.00
C CYS A 96 -2.41 -0.33 -6.48
N ILE A 97 -1.20 -0.42 -5.95
CA ILE A 97 -0.95 -0.38 -4.52
C ILE A 97 0.01 0.76 -4.21
N LYS A 98 -0.11 1.34 -3.02
CA LYS A 98 0.91 2.19 -2.44
C LYS A 98 1.72 1.36 -1.46
N LEU A 99 3.02 1.27 -1.70
CA LEU A 99 3.98 0.67 -0.78
C LEU A 99 4.62 1.78 0.05
N HIS A 100 4.65 1.59 1.36
CA HIS A 100 5.21 2.53 2.32
C HIS A 100 6.49 1.97 2.91
N ARG A 101 7.49 2.83 3.11
CA ARG A 101 8.70 2.54 3.87
C ARG A 101 8.95 3.64 4.88
N VAL A 102 9.09 3.30 6.16
CA VAL A 102 9.45 4.24 7.23
C VAL A 102 10.77 3.78 7.83
N VAL A 103 11.80 4.59 7.65
CA VAL A 103 13.18 4.17 7.93
C VAL A 103 14.01 5.32 8.47
N ARG A 104 14.95 4.99 9.35
CA ARG A 104 15.97 5.95 9.76
C ARG A 104 16.94 6.21 8.61
N GLU A 105 17.34 7.46 8.47
CA GLU A 105 18.39 7.87 7.54
C GLU A 105 19.63 8.37 8.27
N THR A 106 20.80 8.10 7.68
CA THR A 106 22.08 8.66 8.14
C THR A 106 22.32 10.09 7.65
N SER A 107 21.71 10.41 6.51
CA SER A 107 21.59 11.73 5.90
C SER A 107 20.41 11.67 4.91
N PRO A 108 19.83 12.80 4.46
CA PRO A 108 18.75 12.80 3.47
C PRO A 108 19.00 11.83 2.32
N PHE A 109 18.00 11.01 2.00
CA PHE A 109 18.02 9.98 0.94
C PHE A 109 19.02 8.83 1.16
N LYS A 110 19.53 8.65 2.40
CA LYS A 110 20.44 7.55 2.76
C LYS A 110 19.90 6.74 3.94
N PRO A 111 18.96 5.81 3.68
CA PRO A 111 18.47 4.88 4.69
C PRO A 111 19.61 4.10 5.35
N ILE A 112 19.46 3.79 6.64
CA ILE A 112 20.36 2.88 7.33
C ILE A 112 20.33 1.49 6.67
N ARG A 113 21.44 0.75 6.77
CA ARG A 113 21.44 -0.69 6.51
C ARG A 113 21.17 -1.42 7.83
N THR A 114 20.10 -2.19 7.88
CA THR A 114 19.71 -2.98 9.04
C THR A 114 19.26 -4.37 8.60
N CYS A 115 19.45 -5.36 9.47
CA CYS A 115 18.89 -6.70 9.29
C CYS A 115 17.50 -6.86 9.95
N LYS A 116 17.00 -5.80 10.58
CA LYS A 116 15.69 -5.77 11.24
C LYS A 116 14.69 -5.13 10.30
N ASN A 117 13.93 -5.95 9.58
CA ASN A 117 12.89 -5.50 8.67
C ASN A 117 11.54 -6.00 9.19
N LEU A 118 10.53 -5.15 9.16
CA LEU A 118 9.16 -5.52 9.52
C LEU A 118 8.21 -5.02 8.46
N PHE A 119 7.44 -5.93 7.87
CA PHE A 119 6.30 -5.59 7.03
C PHE A 119 5.02 -5.63 7.89
N ILE A 120 4.28 -4.52 7.94
CA ILE A 120 3.06 -4.38 8.72
C ILE A 120 1.86 -4.15 7.80
N GLN A 121 0.75 -4.79 8.14
CA GLN A 121 -0.52 -4.65 7.43
C GLN A 121 -1.54 -3.96 8.34
N HIS A 122 -2.34 -3.08 7.75
CA HIS A 122 -3.41 -2.39 8.46
C HIS A 122 -4.68 -3.28 8.56
N GLY A 123 -5.62 -2.88 9.42
CA GLY A 123 -6.95 -3.49 9.50
C GLY A 123 -7.91 -2.95 8.43
N ASP A 124 -9.16 -3.41 8.46
CA ASP A 124 -10.19 -2.93 7.52
C ASP A 124 -10.52 -1.44 7.70
N GLY A 125 -10.82 -0.76 6.59
CA GLY A 125 -11.32 0.62 6.56
C GLY A 125 -10.30 1.72 6.92
N VAL A 126 -9.01 1.39 7.01
CA VAL A 126 -7.94 2.34 7.38
C VAL A 126 -6.74 2.22 6.43
N GLY A 127 -5.99 3.29 6.24
CA GLY A 127 -4.75 3.29 5.45
C GLY A 127 -3.49 3.25 6.32
N PHE A 128 -2.33 2.98 5.71
CA PHE A 128 -1.05 2.90 6.41
C PHE A 128 -0.76 4.16 7.24
N GLU A 129 -0.91 5.34 6.65
CA GLU A 129 -0.57 6.61 7.31
C GLU A 129 -1.47 6.86 8.53
N GLY A 130 -2.76 6.61 8.38
CA GLY A 130 -3.75 6.81 9.44
C GLY A 130 -3.57 5.89 10.65
N VAL A 131 -2.93 4.74 10.49
CA VAL A 131 -2.71 3.77 11.58
C VAL A 131 -1.30 3.86 12.15
N PHE A 132 -0.30 3.93 11.27
CA PHE A 132 1.10 3.73 11.65
C PHE A 132 1.94 5.00 11.63
N LEU A 133 1.44 6.07 10.99
CA LEU A 133 2.03 7.42 10.94
C LEU A 133 1.04 8.49 11.46
N TYR A 134 0.14 8.15 12.39
CA TYR A 134 -0.97 9.02 12.77
C TYR A 134 -0.59 10.48 13.09
N GLY A 135 0.60 10.71 13.67
CA GLY A 135 1.13 12.05 13.95
C GLY A 135 1.35 12.94 12.71
N THR A 136 1.49 12.37 11.51
CA THR A 136 1.63 13.14 10.26
C THR A 136 0.27 13.61 9.72
N VAL A 137 -0.82 12.91 10.03
CA VAL A 137 -2.19 13.25 9.58
C VAL A 137 -3.02 13.96 10.66
N ALA A 138 -2.57 13.95 11.93
CA ALA A 138 -3.23 14.59 13.06
C ALA A 138 -2.29 15.59 13.75
N PRO A 139 -2.32 16.89 13.38
CA PRO A 139 -1.37 17.90 13.89
C PRO A 139 -1.39 18.10 15.42
N SER A 140 -2.46 17.68 16.09
CA SER A 140 -2.58 17.73 17.55
C SER A 140 -1.84 16.60 18.27
N VAL A 141 -1.31 15.62 17.55
CA VAL A 141 -0.58 14.46 18.09
C VAL A 141 0.92 14.68 17.89
N PRO A 142 1.76 14.51 18.93
CA PRO A 142 3.21 14.58 18.78
C PRO A 142 3.72 13.59 17.71
N GLY A 143 4.67 14.04 16.88
CA GLY A 143 5.22 13.23 15.78
C GLY A 143 5.98 11.97 16.23
N ASP A 144 6.36 11.86 17.50
CA ASP A 144 6.98 10.66 18.08
C ASP A 144 5.97 9.60 18.56
N HIS A 145 4.66 9.90 18.52
CA HIS A 145 3.58 9.01 18.93
C HIS A 145 3.00 8.19 17.76
N ALA A 146 3.86 7.71 16.86
CA ALA A 146 3.47 6.83 15.77
C ALA A 146 4.27 5.52 15.82
N PHE A 147 3.58 4.40 15.64
CA PHE A 147 4.20 3.07 15.81
C PHE A 147 5.35 2.82 14.82
N ALA A 148 5.19 3.20 13.55
CA ALA A 148 6.25 3.05 12.56
C ALA A 148 7.46 3.94 12.87
N ILE A 149 7.23 5.16 13.37
CA ILE A 149 8.31 6.08 13.79
C ILE A 149 9.08 5.50 14.97
N TYR A 150 8.38 4.97 15.99
CA TYR A 150 9.02 4.31 17.13
C TYR A 150 9.92 3.14 16.68
N LEU A 151 9.45 2.30 15.76
CA LEU A 151 10.25 1.18 15.24
C LEU A 151 11.46 1.67 14.44
N ALA A 152 11.29 2.67 13.57
CA ALA A 152 12.38 3.25 12.80
C ALA A 152 13.43 3.95 13.68
N GLN A 153 13.00 4.59 14.78
CA GLN A 153 13.88 5.09 15.84
C GLN A 153 14.66 3.97 16.56
N ASN A 154 14.29 2.71 16.39
CA ASN A 154 15.00 1.56 16.95
C ASN A 154 15.73 0.73 15.88
N ASP A 155 16.08 1.38 14.76
CA ASP A 155 16.81 0.81 13.63
C ASP A 155 16.10 -0.38 12.96
N ILE A 156 14.76 -0.36 12.98
CA ILE A 156 13.90 -1.30 12.24
C ILE A 156 13.44 -0.61 10.97
N ASP A 157 13.66 -1.26 9.82
CA ASP A 157 13.14 -0.80 8.54
C ASP A 157 11.70 -1.29 8.38
N VAL A 158 10.75 -0.36 8.43
CA VAL A 158 9.32 -0.66 8.46
C VAL A 158 8.76 -0.51 7.07
N TRP A 159 8.04 -1.52 6.62
CA TRP A 159 7.34 -1.56 5.34
C TRP A 159 5.86 -1.82 5.55
N GLY A 160 5.01 -1.42 4.62
CA GLY A 160 3.61 -1.82 4.61
C GLY A 160 2.91 -1.39 3.34
N ASP A 161 1.79 -2.02 3.05
CA ASP A 161 0.98 -1.73 1.88
C ASP A 161 -0.29 -0.94 2.22
N ARG A 162 -0.85 -0.35 1.17
CA ARG A 162 -2.21 0.18 1.13
C ARG A 162 -2.74 0.01 -0.30
N PRO A 163 -3.95 -0.52 -0.50
CA PRO A 163 -4.63 -0.42 -1.79
C PRO A 163 -4.86 1.05 -2.14
N GLU A 164 -4.46 1.50 -3.34
CA GLU A 164 -4.73 2.86 -3.78
C GLU A 164 -6.06 2.90 -4.53
N LEU A 165 -7.06 3.54 -3.94
CA LEU A 165 -8.42 3.58 -4.48
C LEU A 165 -8.59 4.66 -5.56
N ASP A 166 -7.68 5.64 -5.63
CA ASP A 166 -7.64 6.63 -6.70
C ASP A 166 -6.20 7.05 -7.03
N PRO A 167 -5.56 6.41 -8.03
CA PRO A 167 -4.19 6.75 -8.44
C PRO A 167 -4.07 8.16 -9.06
N ARG A 168 -5.18 8.88 -9.30
CA ARG A 168 -5.16 10.26 -9.81
C ARG A 168 -5.19 11.31 -8.69
N ALA A 169 -5.47 10.91 -7.45
CA ALA A 169 -5.57 11.83 -6.33
C ALA A 169 -4.20 12.34 -5.81
N SER A 170 -3.09 11.70 -6.19
CA SER A 170 -1.73 12.09 -5.74
C SER A 170 -1.14 13.32 -6.44
N GLY A 171 -1.90 14.01 -7.30
CA GLY A 171 -1.40 15.11 -8.15
C GLY A 171 -1.91 16.51 -7.81
N SER A 172 -2.57 16.72 -6.67
CA SER A 172 -3.10 18.05 -6.31
C SER A 172 -2.75 18.44 -4.88
N ASP A 173 -1.58 19.06 -4.71
CA ASP A 173 -1.28 20.03 -3.66
C ASP A 173 -0.36 21.13 -4.22
#